data_AF-A0A1G3RB14-F1
#
_entry.id   AF-A0A1G3RB14-F1
#
_cell.length_a   1.000
_cell.length_b   1.000
_cell.length_c   1.000
_cell.angle_alpha   90.00
_cell.angle_beta   90.00
_cell.angle_gamma   90.00
#
_symmetry.space_group_name_H-M   'P 1'
#
loop_
_entity.id
_entity.type
_entity.pdbx_description
1 polymer ?
#
loop_
_entity_poly.entity_id
_entity_poly.type
_entity_poly.pdbx_seq_one_letter_code
_entity_poly.pdbx_strand_id
1 'polypeptide(L)'
;MEIKTVAVSGTGMMGPGIAAVLALSGRNVTLVSRRIDTAQAGVRKSRALLSMLAENGLVRAQEAEASANRIGPADDPQEAVAGAQLFVESILENLPLKQQYFQKLDEASPEAILCSNTSGISITQIAAKCSRPQRVFTTHFWNPPHLMPLVEVVMGENSDEAIARRLLALLRDCGKVPVLVRKDVPGQLGNRIQHAMIRECMNIVAQGIATAEDVDLAVKAGFGLRAPVYGVFEHTDMVGLDLVKSVQDYVLPDLNTHPGALPIHNQKIEAGELGVKSGKGFLDWPEGKAESVRRRRDLFIIEFLKLQRAGRFD
;
A
#
# COMPACT_ATOMS: atom_id res chain seq x y z
N MET A 1 -25.34 -4.50 3.53
CA MET A 1 -25.23 -5.19 2.23
C MET A 1 -23.85 -5.84 2.13
N GLU A 2 -23.83 -7.13 1.81
CA GLU A 2 -22.61 -7.93 1.59
C GLU A 2 -21.97 -7.57 0.24
N ILE A 3 -20.65 -7.39 0.20
CA ILE A 3 -19.90 -7.02 -1.02
C ILE A 3 -19.40 -8.29 -1.71
N LYS A 4 -19.98 -8.61 -2.87
CA LYS A 4 -19.71 -9.80 -3.70
C LYS A 4 -19.09 -9.46 -5.05
N THR A 5 -19.41 -8.30 -5.62
CA THR A 5 -18.86 -7.83 -6.90
C THR A 5 -17.97 -6.61 -6.69
N VAL A 6 -16.76 -6.68 -7.21
CA VAL A 6 -15.73 -5.64 -7.06
C VAL A 6 -15.12 -5.30 -8.41
N ALA A 7 -14.87 -4.03 -8.67
CA ALA A 7 -14.09 -3.59 -9.80
C ALA A 7 -12.74 -3.02 -9.31
N VAL A 8 -11.67 -3.28 -10.06
CA VAL A 8 -10.32 -2.76 -9.78
C VAL A 8 -9.79 -2.14 -11.05
N SER A 9 -9.45 -0.85 -11.04
CA SER A 9 -8.85 -0.19 -12.20
C SER A 9 -7.34 -0.04 -12.08
N GLY A 10 -6.65 -0.24 -13.20
CA GLY A 10 -5.19 -0.21 -13.28
C GLY A 10 -4.58 -1.61 -13.32
N THR A 11 -3.77 -1.86 -14.34
CA THR A 11 -3.12 -3.17 -14.62
C THR A 11 -1.61 -3.16 -14.34
N GLY A 12 -1.16 -2.12 -13.63
CA GLY A 12 0.24 -1.86 -13.29
C GLY A 12 0.73 -2.74 -12.13
N MET A 13 1.51 -2.13 -11.22
CA MET A 13 2.14 -2.84 -10.12
C MET A 13 1.14 -3.33 -9.06
N MET A 14 0.12 -2.52 -8.76
CA MET A 14 -0.77 -2.77 -7.62
C MET A 14 -2.04 -3.54 -8.01
N GLY A 15 -2.74 -3.08 -9.05
CA GLY A 15 -4.07 -3.59 -9.40
C GLY A 15 -4.19 -5.11 -9.56
N PRO A 16 -3.27 -5.82 -10.26
CA PRO A 16 -3.34 -7.27 -10.36
C PRO A 16 -3.29 -7.99 -9.00
N GLY A 17 -2.47 -7.52 -8.07
CA GLY A 17 -2.38 -8.11 -6.73
C GLY A 17 -3.55 -7.72 -5.83
N ILE A 18 -4.10 -6.51 -5.96
CA ILE A 18 -5.36 -6.12 -5.29
C ILE A 18 -6.51 -7.02 -5.77
N ALA A 19 -6.62 -7.25 -7.09
CA ALA A 19 -7.63 -8.13 -7.65
C ALA A 19 -7.47 -9.58 -7.17
N ALA A 20 -6.24 -10.09 -7.08
CA ALA A 20 -5.96 -11.42 -6.55
C ALA A 20 -6.42 -11.57 -5.09
N VAL A 21 -6.13 -10.60 -4.23
CA VAL A 21 -6.57 -10.57 -2.82
C VAL A 21 -8.10 -10.62 -2.71
N LEU A 22 -8.78 -9.75 -3.46
CA LEU A 22 -10.24 -9.69 -3.43
C LEU A 22 -10.86 -10.98 -3.98
N ALA A 23 -10.29 -11.57 -5.02
CA ALA A 23 -10.79 -12.84 -5.56
C ALA A 23 -10.56 -14.03 -4.61
N LEU A 24 -9.47 -14.04 -3.83
CA LEU A 24 -9.21 -15.06 -2.79
C LEU A 24 -10.29 -15.07 -1.71
N SER A 25 -10.86 -13.92 -1.42
CA SER A 25 -11.98 -13.79 -0.48
C SER A 25 -13.35 -14.19 -1.05
N GLY A 26 -13.38 -14.85 -2.21
CA GLY A 26 -14.61 -15.36 -2.83
C GLY A 26 -15.38 -14.35 -3.70
N ARG A 27 -14.84 -13.15 -3.93
CA ARG A 27 -15.51 -12.06 -4.66
C ARG A 27 -15.27 -12.18 -6.16
N ASN A 28 -16.27 -11.79 -6.95
CA ASN A 28 -16.15 -11.63 -8.40
C ASN A 28 -15.47 -10.28 -8.68
N VAL A 29 -14.35 -10.32 -9.39
CA VAL A 29 -13.50 -9.15 -9.61
C VAL A 29 -13.41 -8.83 -11.09
N THR A 30 -13.78 -7.61 -11.45
CA THR A 30 -13.57 -7.07 -12.79
C THR A 30 -12.34 -6.18 -12.78
N LEU A 31 -11.32 -6.53 -13.57
CA LEU A 31 -10.08 -5.78 -13.70
C LEU A 31 -10.17 -4.88 -14.93
N VAL A 32 -10.15 -3.57 -14.70
CA VAL A 32 -10.44 -2.54 -15.69
C VAL A 32 -9.17 -1.84 -16.16
N SER A 33 -9.06 -1.62 -17.48
CA SER A 33 -8.01 -0.80 -18.09
C SER A 33 -8.54 -0.06 -19.31
N ARG A 34 -7.82 0.93 -19.84
CA ARG A 34 -8.27 1.69 -21.03
C ARG A 34 -8.43 0.87 -22.31
N ARG A 35 -7.89 -0.35 -22.34
CA ARG A 35 -7.95 -1.26 -23.49
C ARG A 35 -8.13 -2.69 -22.99
N ILE A 36 -9.00 -3.46 -23.65
CA ILE A 36 -9.32 -4.83 -23.24
C ILE A 36 -8.08 -5.76 -23.20
N ASP A 37 -7.13 -5.61 -24.12
CA ASP A 37 -5.90 -6.39 -24.17
C ASP A 37 -5.01 -6.17 -22.93
N THR A 38 -4.91 -4.92 -22.48
CA THR A 38 -4.19 -4.58 -21.25
C THR A 38 -4.91 -5.08 -20.00
N ALA A 39 -6.25 -5.06 -19.98
CA ALA A 39 -7.05 -5.66 -18.91
C ALA A 39 -6.81 -7.17 -18.82
N GLN A 40 -6.87 -7.88 -19.95
CA GLN A 40 -6.56 -9.31 -20.04
C GLN A 40 -5.13 -9.63 -19.57
N ALA A 41 -4.15 -8.78 -19.90
CA ALA A 41 -2.79 -8.92 -19.38
C ALA A 41 -2.74 -8.78 -17.85
N GLY A 42 -3.52 -7.84 -17.28
CA GLY A 42 -3.70 -7.71 -15.84
C GLY A 42 -4.29 -8.96 -15.20
N VAL A 43 -5.34 -9.54 -15.79
CA VAL A 43 -5.93 -10.81 -15.33
C VAL A 43 -4.89 -11.93 -15.33
N ARG A 44 -4.09 -12.08 -16.40
CA ARG A 44 -3.01 -13.07 -16.44
C ARG A 44 -2.00 -12.88 -15.31
N LYS A 45 -1.62 -11.62 -15.01
CA LYS A 45 -0.74 -11.32 -13.87
C LYS A 45 -1.40 -11.72 -12.54
N SER A 46 -2.68 -11.39 -12.32
CA SER A 46 -3.40 -11.81 -11.10
C SER A 46 -3.41 -13.32 -10.94
N ARG A 47 -3.66 -14.08 -12.02
CA ARG A 47 -3.62 -15.55 -12.00
C ARG A 47 -2.25 -16.09 -11.65
N ALA A 48 -1.18 -15.53 -12.22
CA ALA A 48 0.19 -15.91 -11.87
C ALA A 48 0.53 -15.63 -10.40
N LEU A 49 0.03 -14.51 -9.84
CA LEU A 49 0.19 -14.22 -8.41
C LEU A 49 -0.55 -15.24 -7.53
N LEU A 50 -1.76 -15.66 -7.91
CA LEU A 50 -2.50 -16.70 -7.21
C LEU A 50 -1.75 -18.05 -7.22
N SER A 51 -1.19 -18.43 -8.37
CA SER A 51 -0.33 -19.62 -8.49
C SER A 51 0.90 -19.52 -7.59
N MET A 52 1.58 -18.37 -7.58
CA MET A 52 2.73 -18.15 -6.71
C MET A 52 2.37 -18.30 -5.23
N LEU A 53 1.22 -17.76 -4.79
CA LEU A 53 0.75 -17.94 -3.42
C LEU A 53 0.50 -19.42 -3.08
N ALA A 54 -0.05 -20.19 -4.01
CA ALA A 54 -0.29 -21.63 -3.82
C ALA A 54 1.01 -22.44 -3.77
N GLU A 55 1.93 -22.19 -4.69
CA GLU A 55 3.26 -22.82 -4.75
C GLU A 55 4.07 -22.57 -3.47
N ASN A 56 3.87 -21.40 -2.84
CA ASN A 56 4.50 -21.04 -1.59
C ASN A 56 3.67 -21.45 -0.36
N GLY A 57 2.61 -22.23 -0.50
CA GLY A 57 1.80 -22.73 0.63
C GLY A 57 1.04 -21.65 1.39
N LEU A 58 0.85 -20.47 0.81
CA LEU A 58 0.05 -19.38 1.38
C LEU A 58 -1.44 -19.51 1.04
N VAL A 59 -1.84 -20.37 0.11
CA VAL A 59 -3.25 -20.70 -0.15
C VAL A 59 -3.32 -22.13 -0.66
N ARG A 60 -4.47 -22.80 -0.57
CA ARG A 60 -4.61 -24.10 -1.21
C ARG A 60 -4.69 -23.94 -2.74
N ALA A 61 -4.14 -24.90 -3.49
CA ALA A 61 -4.18 -24.86 -4.95
C ALA A 61 -5.61 -24.73 -5.52
N GLN A 62 -6.56 -25.46 -4.94
CA GLN A 62 -7.98 -25.40 -5.33
C GLN A 62 -8.61 -24.03 -5.06
N GLU A 63 -8.25 -23.37 -3.96
CA GLU A 63 -8.71 -22.01 -3.63
C GLU A 63 -8.14 -21.00 -4.63
N ALA A 64 -6.85 -21.09 -4.95
CA ALA A 64 -6.20 -20.24 -5.94
C ALA A 64 -6.83 -20.38 -7.33
N GLU A 65 -7.11 -21.61 -7.78
CA GLU A 65 -7.77 -21.88 -9.06
C GLU A 65 -9.20 -21.32 -9.09
N ALA A 66 -9.99 -21.59 -8.04
CA ALA A 66 -11.34 -21.06 -7.93
C ALA A 66 -11.36 -19.52 -7.97
N SER A 67 -10.40 -18.87 -7.31
CA SER A 67 -10.25 -17.41 -7.31
C SER A 67 -9.77 -16.87 -8.66
N ALA A 68 -8.89 -17.58 -9.37
CA ALA A 68 -8.47 -17.20 -10.71
C ALA A 68 -9.63 -17.14 -11.72
N ASN A 69 -10.65 -17.97 -11.51
CA ASN A 69 -11.88 -18.02 -12.31
C ASN A 69 -12.87 -16.88 -11.98
N ARG A 70 -12.69 -16.19 -10.85
CA ARG A 70 -13.51 -15.03 -10.45
C ARG A 70 -13.02 -13.70 -11.03
N ILE A 71 -11.88 -13.69 -11.75
CA ILE A 71 -11.27 -12.47 -12.27
C ILE A 71 -11.55 -12.35 -13.78
N GLY A 72 -12.30 -11.32 -14.16
CA GLY A 72 -12.62 -10.98 -15.55
C GLY A 72 -12.01 -9.64 -15.99
N PRO A 73 -11.74 -9.45 -17.29
CA PRO A 73 -11.28 -8.17 -17.83
C PRO A 73 -12.47 -7.28 -18.24
N ALA A 74 -12.29 -5.96 -18.16
CA ALA A 74 -13.17 -4.97 -18.81
C ALA A 74 -12.36 -3.75 -19.25
N ASP A 75 -12.92 -2.94 -20.15
CA ASP A 75 -12.32 -1.69 -20.60
C ASP A 75 -13.17 -0.43 -20.43
N ASP A 76 -14.42 -0.59 -19.99
CA ASP A 76 -15.26 0.51 -19.55
C ASP A 76 -15.34 0.59 -18.01
N PRO A 77 -14.78 1.65 -17.38
CA PRO A 77 -14.88 1.83 -15.94
C PRO A 77 -16.28 2.21 -15.43
N GLN A 78 -17.10 2.87 -16.23
CA GLN A 78 -18.46 3.26 -15.86
C GLN A 78 -19.41 2.05 -15.85
N GLU A 79 -19.29 1.17 -16.85
CA GLU A 79 -20.00 -0.12 -16.83
C GLU A 79 -19.54 -0.99 -15.65
N ALA A 80 -18.22 -1.09 -15.44
CA ALA A 80 -17.66 -1.89 -14.36
C ALA A 80 -18.12 -1.41 -12.96
N VAL A 81 -18.20 -0.10 -12.72
CA VAL A 81 -18.68 0.42 -11.42
C VAL A 81 -20.19 0.31 -11.25
N ALA A 82 -20.96 0.38 -12.34
CA ALA A 82 -22.41 0.17 -12.30
C ALA A 82 -22.77 -1.27 -11.85
N GLY A 83 -21.95 -2.25 -12.22
CA GLY A 83 -22.11 -3.66 -11.80
C GLY A 83 -21.42 -4.04 -10.48
N ALA A 84 -20.70 -3.12 -9.85
CA ALA A 84 -19.89 -3.40 -8.66
C ALA A 84 -20.44 -2.72 -7.39
N GLN A 85 -20.19 -3.36 -6.24
CA GLN A 85 -20.51 -2.79 -4.93
C GLN A 85 -19.31 -2.06 -4.30
N LEU A 86 -18.11 -2.37 -4.78
CA LEU A 86 -16.85 -1.71 -4.44
C LEU A 86 -16.05 -1.46 -5.72
N PHE A 87 -15.45 -0.29 -5.84
CA PHE A 87 -14.51 0.06 -6.88
C PHE A 87 -13.18 0.48 -6.26
N VAL A 88 -12.07 -0.14 -6.65
CA VAL A 88 -10.72 0.24 -6.20
C VAL A 88 -9.92 0.78 -7.37
N GLU A 89 -9.60 2.06 -7.33
CA GLU A 89 -8.87 2.80 -8.35
C GLU A 89 -7.36 2.74 -8.08
N SER A 90 -6.57 2.33 -9.07
CA SER A 90 -5.10 2.29 -9.00
C SER A 90 -4.44 2.74 -10.32
N ILE A 91 -4.93 3.83 -10.90
CA ILE A 91 -4.39 4.54 -12.06
C ILE A 91 -3.21 5.45 -11.65
N LEU A 92 -2.69 6.21 -12.63
CA LEU A 92 -1.59 7.15 -12.43
C LEU A 92 -1.84 8.15 -11.29
N GLU A 93 -0.77 8.47 -10.58
CA GLU A 93 -0.77 9.37 -9.42
C GLU A 93 -0.82 10.85 -9.88
N ASN A 94 -1.99 11.27 -10.37
CA ASN A 94 -2.26 12.60 -10.87
C ASN A 94 -3.64 13.08 -10.39
N LEU A 95 -3.68 14.15 -9.60
CA LEU A 95 -4.92 14.63 -8.97
C LEU A 95 -6.00 15.04 -10.01
N PRO A 96 -5.73 15.87 -11.03
CA PRO A 96 -6.75 16.22 -12.03
C PRO A 96 -7.36 15.00 -12.73
N LEU A 97 -6.53 14.02 -13.10
CA LEU A 97 -6.98 12.77 -13.71
C LEU A 97 -7.89 11.98 -12.76
N LYS A 98 -7.47 11.80 -11.50
CA LYS A 98 -8.25 11.08 -10.49
C LYS A 98 -9.58 11.79 -10.19
N GLN A 99 -9.61 13.11 -10.09
CA GLN A 99 -10.86 13.85 -9.89
C GLN A 99 -11.87 13.62 -11.02
N GLN A 100 -11.42 13.71 -12.28
CA GLN A 100 -12.28 13.43 -13.44
C GLN A 100 -12.76 11.98 -13.45
N TYR A 101 -11.88 11.05 -13.07
CA TYR A 101 -12.19 9.64 -13.01
C TYR A 101 -13.25 9.34 -11.93
N PHE A 102 -13.05 9.81 -10.71
CA PHE A 102 -13.99 9.63 -9.60
C PHE A 102 -15.32 10.34 -9.83
N GLN A 103 -15.35 11.49 -10.49
CA GLN A 103 -16.60 12.13 -10.89
C GLN A 103 -17.43 11.20 -11.80
N LYS A 104 -16.82 10.62 -12.85
CA LYS A 104 -17.52 9.70 -13.76
C LYS A 104 -18.00 8.44 -13.07
N LEU A 105 -17.19 7.89 -12.15
CA LEU A 105 -17.59 6.72 -11.35
C LEU A 105 -18.76 7.05 -10.43
N ASP A 106 -18.76 8.24 -9.84
CA ASP A 106 -19.80 8.72 -8.94
C ASP A 106 -21.15 8.92 -9.67
N GLU A 107 -21.10 9.43 -10.91
CA GLU A 107 -22.26 9.56 -11.80
C GLU A 107 -22.80 8.20 -12.26
N ALA A 108 -21.93 7.25 -12.59
CA ALA A 108 -22.30 5.96 -13.16
C ALA A 108 -22.94 4.97 -12.17
N SER A 109 -22.67 5.10 -10.87
CA SER A 109 -23.23 4.22 -9.84
C SER A 109 -23.48 5.01 -8.56
N PRO A 110 -24.72 5.14 -8.05
CA PRO A 110 -25.00 5.86 -6.82
C PRO A 110 -24.61 5.09 -5.53
N GLU A 111 -24.53 3.76 -5.61
CA GLU A 111 -24.40 2.89 -4.43
C GLU A 111 -22.98 2.36 -4.19
N ALA A 112 -22.15 2.24 -5.22
CA ALA A 112 -20.82 1.61 -5.11
C ALA A 112 -19.91 2.36 -4.12
N ILE A 113 -19.19 1.66 -3.26
CA ILE A 113 -18.14 2.31 -2.47
C ILE A 113 -16.96 2.58 -3.40
N LEU A 114 -16.46 3.82 -3.43
CA LEU A 114 -15.37 4.22 -4.32
C LEU A 114 -14.09 4.39 -3.50
N CYS A 115 -13.04 3.67 -3.87
CA CYS A 115 -11.78 3.68 -3.14
C CYS A 115 -10.62 4.04 -4.07
N SER A 116 -9.72 4.93 -3.65
CA SER A 116 -8.44 5.14 -4.33
C SER A 116 -7.32 4.37 -3.61
N ASN A 117 -6.41 3.76 -4.36
CA ASN A 117 -5.17 3.18 -3.84
C ASN A 117 -4.02 4.20 -3.84
N THR A 118 -4.32 5.50 -3.83
CA THR A 118 -3.30 6.56 -3.76
C THR A 118 -2.41 6.42 -2.53
N SER A 119 -1.12 6.65 -2.71
CA SER A 119 -0.11 6.60 -1.63
C SER A 119 0.01 7.91 -0.86
N GLY A 120 -0.69 8.98 -1.26
CA GLY A 120 -0.58 10.24 -0.53
C GLY A 120 -1.34 11.44 -1.08
N ILE A 121 -2.04 11.32 -2.21
CA ILE A 121 -2.97 12.37 -2.64
C ILE A 121 -4.14 12.39 -1.66
N SER A 122 -4.55 13.59 -1.25
CA SER A 122 -5.70 13.79 -0.37
C SER A 122 -6.95 13.18 -1.00
N ILE A 123 -7.62 12.29 -0.25
CA ILE A 123 -8.88 11.70 -0.71
C ILE A 123 -10.00 12.72 -0.76
N THR A 124 -9.98 13.72 0.13
CA THR A 124 -10.88 14.87 0.11
C THR A 124 -10.73 15.63 -1.21
N GLN A 125 -9.50 15.85 -1.68
CA GLN A 125 -9.26 16.48 -2.97
C GLN A 125 -9.68 15.60 -4.16
N ILE A 126 -9.46 14.29 -4.10
CA ILE A 126 -9.94 13.35 -5.14
C ILE A 126 -11.46 13.38 -5.23
N ALA A 127 -12.16 13.37 -4.08
CA ALA A 127 -13.61 13.36 -3.97
C ALA A 127 -14.27 14.72 -4.25
N ALA A 128 -13.50 15.80 -4.43
CA ALA A 128 -14.02 17.17 -4.51
C ALA A 128 -15.03 17.41 -5.65
N LYS A 129 -15.05 16.55 -6.67
CA LYS A 129 -16.00 16.62 -7.80
C LYS A 129 -17.09 15.56 -7.75
N CYS A 130 -17.10 14.71 -6.72
CA CYS A 130 -18.16 13.73 -6.52
C CYS A 130 -19.38 14.41 -5.89
N SER A 131 -20.57 14.08 -6.39
CA SER A 131 -21.86 14.45 -5.80
C SER A 131 -22.16 13.67 -4.52
N ARG A 132 -21.57 12.48 -4.35
CA ARG A 132 -21.75 11.61 -3.16
C ARG A 132 -20.41 11.27 -2.50
N PRO A 133 -19.68 12.25 -1.94
CA PRO A 133 -18.35 12.03 -1.38
C PRO A 133 -18.36 11.13 -0.13
N GLN A 134 -19.50 10.91 0.51
CA GLN A 134 -19.64 10.10 1.72
C GLN A 134 -19.24 8.63 1.57
N ARG A 135 -19.24 8.11 0.33
CA ARG A 135 -18.82 6.74 0.00
C ARG A 135 -17.44 6.65 -0.62
N VAL A 136 -16.67 7.74 -0.60
CA VAL A 136 -15.34 7.84 -1.20
C VAL A 136 -14.26 7.71 -0.12
N PHE A 137 -13.29 6.83 -0.31
CA PHE A 137 -12.22 6.53 0.65
C PHE A 137 -10.88 6.31 -0.06
N THR A 138 -9.78 6.33 0.70
CA THR A 138 -8.57 5.64 0.25
C THR A 138 -8.57 4.23 0.83
N THR A 139 -8.23 3.23 0.03
CA THR A 139 -7.76 1.91 0.49
C THR A 139 -6.32 1.73 0.04
N HIS A 140 -5.37 2.19 0.84
CA HIS A 140 -3.95 2.17 0.49
C HIS A 140 -3.39 0.78 0.80
N PHE A 141 -3.29 -0.04 -0.24
CA PHE A 141 -2.59 -1.32 -0.18
C PHE A 141 -1.09 -1.09 -0.29
N TRP A 142 -0.33 -1.86 0.47
CA TRP A 142 1.13 -1.78 0.49
C TRP A 142 1.77 -2.68 -0.56
N ASN A 143 2.82 -2.23 -1.23
CA ASN A 143 3.50 -2.99 -2.28
C ASN A 143 4.44 -4.06 -1.68
N PRO A 144 4.36 -5.35 -2.08
CA PRO A 144 3.39 -5.93 -3.03
C PRO A 144 2.06 -6.30 -2.37
N PRO A 145 0.90 -5.94 -2.96
CA PRO A 145 -0.39 -5.97 -2.26
C PRO A 145 -0.91 -7.38 -1.98
N HIS A 146 -0.40 -8.40 -2.66
CA HIS A 146 -0.77 -9.80 -2.40
C HIS A 146 0.01 -10.43 -1.24
N LEU A 147 1.16 -9.86 -0.83
CA LEU A 147 1.91 -10.30 0.34
C LEU A 147 1.75 -9.36 1.53
N MET A 148 1.74 -8.04 1.32
CA MET A 148 1.64 -7.10 2.43
C MET A 148 0.25 -7.17 3.08
N PRO A 149 0.17 -7.36 4.42
CA PRO A 149 -1.09 -7.52 5.12
C PRO A 149 -1.81 -6.18 5.39
N LEU A 150 -1.06 -5.10 5.61
CA LEU A 150 -1.61 -3.79 5.97
C LEU A 150 -2.40 -3.16 4.80
N VAL A 151 -3.57 -2.60 5.13
CA VAL A 151 -4.32 -1.69 4.25
C VAL A 151 -4.80 -0.50 5.07
N GLU A 152 -4.47 0.72 4.65
CA GLU A 152 -5.00 1.92 5.32
C GLU A 152 -6.34 2.31 4.69
N VAL A 153 -7.39 2.43 5.51
CA VAL A 153 -8.68 3.00 5.12
C VAL A 153 -8.69 4.46 5.56
N VAL A 154 -8.51 5.39 4.61
CA VAL A 154 -8.47 6.83 4.90
C VAL A 154 -9.82 7.46 4.62
N MET A 155 -10.35 8.14 5.63
CA MET A 155 -11.55 8.94 5.51
C MET A 155 -11.21 10.32 4.95
N GLY A 156 -11.95 10.75 3.94
CA GLY A 156 -12.02 12.15 3.54
C GLY A 156 -12.91 12.95 4.49
N GLU A 157 -12.90 14.27 4.32
CA GLU A 157 -13.67 15.20 5.16
C GLU A 157 -15.17 14.85 5.24
N ASN A 158 -15.75 14.40 4.13
CA ASN A 158 -17.18 14.09 4.04
C ASN A 158 -17.50 12.58 4.11
N SER A 159 -16.50 11.71 4.31
CA SER A 159 -16.68 10.26 4.28
C SER A 159 -17.52 9.76 5.47
N ASP A 160 -18.37 8.76 5.21
CA ASP A 160 -19.22 8.13 6.24
C ASP A 160 -18.45 7.08 7.05
N GLU A 161 -18.41 7.23 8.37
CA GLU A 161 -17.71 6.31 9.27
C GLU A 161 -18.32 4.89 9.29
N ALA A 162 -19.63 4.76 9.12
CA ALA A 162 -20.29 3.44 9.03
C ALA A 162 -19.85 2.70 7.76
N ILE A 163 -19.67 3.40 6.64
CA ILE A 163 -19.12 2.81 5.41
C ILE A 163 -17.65 2.44 5.62
N ALA A 164 -16.85 3.29 6.28
CA ALA A 164 -15.47 2.97 6.63
C ALA A 164 -15.39 1.67 7.46
N ARG A 165 -16.26 1.49 8.46
CA ARG A 165 -16.32 0.26 9.28
C ARG A 165 -16.68 -0.97 8.45
N ARG A 166 -17.55 -0.84 7.46
CA ARG A 166 -17.85 -1.92 6.51
C ARG A 166 -16.63 -2.28 5.66
N LEU A 167 -15.84 -1.28 5.20
CA LEU A 167 -14.58 -1.52 4.51
C LEU A 167 -13.54 -2.21 5.39
N LEU A 168 -13.42 -1.83 6.67
CA LEU A 168 -12.53 -2.51 7.60
C LEU A 168 -12.93 -3.98 7.77
N ALA A 169 -14.23 -4.27 7.96
CA ALA A 169 -14.72 -5.64 8.07
C ALA A 169 -14.45 -6.46 6.79
N LEU A 170 -14.71 -5.86 5.63
CA LEU A 170 -14.42 -6.44 4.32
C LEU A 170 -12.94 -6.82 4.17
N LEU A 171 -12.04 -5.90 4.50
CA LEU A 171 -10.61 -6.11 4.34
C LEU A 171 -10.08 -7.19 5.31
N ARG A 172 -10.63 -7.27 6.54
CA ARG A 172 -10.35 -8.38 7.46
C ARG A 172 -10.77 -9.74 6.88
N ASP A 173 -11.97 -9.79 6.30
CA ASP A 173 -12.47 -10.98 5.60
C ASP A 173 -11.59 -11.35 4.39
N CYS A 174 -10.95 -10.37 3.75
CA CYS A 174 -9.91 -10.60 2.73
C CYS A 174 -8.55 -11.07 3.28
N GLY A 175 -8.42 -11.35 4.59
CA GLY A 175 -7.16 -11.71 5.22
C GLY A 175 -6.15 -10.56 5.32
N LYS A 176 -6.63 -9.31 5.27
CA LYS A 176 -5.81 -8.10 5.49
C LYS A 176 -5.91 -7.63 6.94
N VAL A 177 -4.98 -6.75 7.31
CA VAL A 177 -4.94 -6.06 8.61
C VAL A 177 -5.25 -4.59 8.36
N PRO A 178 -6.54 -4.21 8.28
CA PRO A 178 -6.90 -2.85 7.93
C PRO A 178 -6.84 -1.92 9.14
N VAL A 179 -6.33 -0.71 8.92
CA VAL A 179 -6.28 0.37 9.92
C VAL A 179 -7.12 1.55 9.46
N LEU A 180 -7.80 2.22 10.40
CA LEU A 180 -8.63 3.39 10.11
C LEU A 180 -7.82 4.67 10.28
N VAL A 181 -7.68 5.44 9.21
CA VAL A 181 -7.10 6.77 9.23
C VAL A 181 -8.24 7.78 9.21
N ARG A 182 -8.56 8.33 10.39
CA ARG A 182 -9.76 9.17 10.60
C ARG A 182 -9.67 10.56 9.96
N LYS A 183 -8.47 11.01 9.61
CA LYS A 183 -8.23 12.34 9.06
C LYS A 183 -7.39 12.24 7.80
N ASP A 184 -7.87 12.85 6.73
CA ASP A 184 -7.13 13.00 5.49
C ASP A 184 -6.01 14.02 5.66
N VAL A 185 -4.78 13.53 5.74
CA VAL A 185 -3.57 14.34 5.84
C VAL A 185 -2.53 13.83 4.84
N PRO A 186 -1.68 14.69 4.27
CA PRO A 186 -0.61 14.26 3.37
C PRO A 186 0.25 13.15 4.00
N GLY A 187 0.47 12.07 3.24
CA GLY A 187 1.18 10.88 3.71
C GLY A 187 0.38 9.96 4.63
N GLN A 188 -0.91 10.24 4.86
CA GLN A 188 -1.86 9.36 5.55
C GLN A 188 -1.32 8.92 6.93
N LEU A 189 -1.24 7.63 7.24
CA LEU A 189 -0.69 7.14 8.50
C LEU A 189 0.71 6.56 8.31
N GLY A 190 0.84 5.51 7.50
CA GLY A 190 2.10 4.76 7.37
C GLY A 190 3.18 5.54 6.61
N ASN A 191 2.83 6.20 5.50
CA ASN A 191 3.79 6.99 4.73
C ASN A 191 4.29 8.21 5.53
N ARG A 192 3.47 8.80 6.40
CA ARG A 192 3.92 9.86 7.33
C ARG A 192 5.03 9.38 8.25
N ILE A 193 4.87 8.20 8.86
CA ILE A 193 5.88 7.59 9.72
C ILE A 193 7.14 7.26 8.90
N GLN A 194 6.95 6.65 7.73
CA GLN A 194 8.06 6.27 6.86
C GLN A 194 8.87 7.48 6.37
N HIS A 195 8.23 8.58 5.99
CA HIS A 195 8.94 9.78 5.53
C HIS A 195 9.63 10.54 6.65
N ALA A 196 9.12 10.48 7.89
CA ALA A 196 9.85 11.01 9.05
C ALA A 196 11.17 10.24 9.27
N MET A 197 11.14 8.91 9.17
CA MET A 197 12.32 8.06 9.24
C MET A 197 13.28 8.32 8.07
N ILE A 198 12.78 8.38 6.83
CA ILE A 198 13.60 8.67 5.64
C ILE A 198 14.31 10.01 5.78
N ARG A 199 13.62 11.06 6.27
CA ARG A 199 14.21 12.38 6.49
C ARG A 199 15.41 12.29 7.43
N GLU A 200 15.27 11.60 8.55
CA GLU A 200 16.36 11.47 9.51
C GLU A 200 17.51 10.61 8.97
N CYS A 201 17.21 9.47 8.34
CA CYS A 201 18.23 8.64 7.70
C CYS A 201 19.06 9.42 6.66
N MET A 202 18.41 10.28 5.87
CA MET A 202 19.10 11.12 4.90
C MET A 202 19.91 12.23 5.56
N ASN A 203 19.42 12.80 6.66
CA ASN A 203 20.15 13.79 7.44
C ASN A 203 21.45 13.18 8.01
N ILE A 204 21.38 11.97 8.57
CA ILE A 204 22.55 11.22 9.09
C ILE A 204 23.62 11.05 8.00
N VAL A 205 23.22 10.62 6.80
CA VAL A 205 24.15 10.46 5.66
C VAL A 205 24.69 11.81 5.21
N ALA A 206 23.84 12.84 5.10
CA ALA A 206 24.25 14.17 4.66
C ALA A 206 25.24 14.85 5.61
N GLN A 207 25.14 14.59 6.91
CA GLN A 207 26.08 15.08 7.92
C GLN A 207 27.36 14.23 8.03
N GLY A 208 27.46 13.11 7.30
CA GLY A 208 28.61 12.21 7.38
C GLY A 208 28.68 11.42 8.68
N ILE A 209 27.57 11.32 9.43
CA ILE A 209 27.50 10.55 10.69
C ILE A 209 27.65 9.04 10.40
N ALA A 210 27.07 8.56 9.29
CA ALA A 210 27.18 7.17 8.86
C ALA A 210 27.02 7.03 7.34
N THR A 211 27.46 5.89 6.81
CA THR A 211 27.21 5.52 5.41
C THR A 211 25.74 5.10 5.20
N ALA A 212 25.26 5.13 3.95
CA ALA A 212 23.90 4.66 3.64
C ALA A 212 23.74 3.17 3.98
N GLU A 213 24.80 2.37 3.79
CA GLU A 213 24.88 0.96 4.14
C GLU A 213 24.70 0.73 5.65
N ASP A 214 25.42 1.49 6.48
CA ASP A 214 25.35 1.36 7.94
C ASP A 214 23.99 1.80 8.47
N VAL A 215 23.40 2.87 7.90
CA VAL A 215 22.04 3.29 8.23
C VAL A 215 21.04 2.17 7.90
N ASP A 216 21.14 1.58 6.71
CA ASP A 216 20.28 0.46 6.30
C ASP A 216 20.43 -0.75 7.24
N LEU A 217 21.64 -1.06 7.70
CA LEU A 217 21.91 -2.15 8.63
C LEU A 217 21.34 -1.85 10.03
N ALA A 218 21.50 -0.63 10.53
CA ALA A 218 20.94 -0.20 11.80
C ALA A 218 19.41 -0.33 11.83
N VAL A 219 18.73 0.03 10.73
CA VAL A 219 17.29 -0.16 10.59
C VAL A 219 16.93 -1.65 10.53
N LYS A 220 17.58 -2.43 9.64
CA LYS A 220 17.22 -3.84 9.39
C LYS A 220 17.50 -4.75 10.59
N ALA A 221 18.68 -4.61 11.20
CA ALA A 221 19.12 -5.46 12.30
C ALA A 221 18.70 -4.92 13.69
N GLY A 222 18.41 -3.63 13.79
CA GLY A 222 17.95 -2.99 15.02
C GLY A 222 16.43 -3.03 15.15
N PHE A 223 15.80 -1.86 15.15
CA PHE A 223 14.36 -1.75 15.44
C PHE A 223 13.45 -2.35 14.36
N GLY A 224 13.92 -2.48 13.11
CA GLY A 224 13.15 -3.11 12.04
C GLY A 224 12.92 -4.60 12.27
N LEU A 225 13.87 -5.31 12.90
CA LEU A 225 13.76 -6.75 13.16
C LEU A 225 12.64 -7.10 14.16
N ARG A 226 12.43 -6.23 15.16
CA ARG A 226 11.43 -6.43 16.23
C ARG A 226 10.06 -5.80 15.93
N ALA A 227 9.99 -4.89 14.95
CA ALA A 227 8.76 -4.16 14.59
C ALA A 227 7.56 -5.05 14.21
N PRO A 228 7.72 -6.27 13.63
CA PRO A 228 6.58 -7.15 13.37
C PRO A 228 5.93 -7.73 14.63
N VAL A 229 6.64 -7.74 15.77
CA VAL A 229 6.19 -8.36 17.02
C VAL A 229 5.59 -7.32 17.97
N TYR A 230 6.20 -6.15 18.09
CA TYR A 230 5.61 -5.06 18.87
C TYR A 230 5.84 -3.69 18.22
N GLY A 231 4.79 -2.88 18.23
CA GLY A 231 4.74 -1.55 17.63
C GLY A 231 5.45 -0.48 18.47
N VAL A 232 5.41 0.76 17.96
CA VAL A 232 6.06 1.91 18.61
C VAL A 232 5.51 2.15 20.03
N PHE A 233 4.20 2.06 20.21
CA PHE A 233 3.57 2.31 21.52
C PHE A 233 3.78 1.15 22.49
N GLU A 234 3.65 -0.10 22.04
CA GLU A 234 3.98 -1.26 22.87
C GLU A 234 5.44 -1.23 23.33
N HIS A 235 6.37 -0.86 22.43
CA HIS A 235 7.77 -0.66 22.80
C HIS A 235 7.93 0.43 23.86
N THR A 236 7.24 1.57 23.66
CA THR A 236 7.32 2.72 24.56
C THR A 236 6.82 2.37 25.96
N ASP A 237 5.71 1.65 26.04
CA ASP A 237 5.15 1.18 27.32
C ASP A 237 6.06 0.14 27.98
N MET A 238 6.62 -0.80 27.21
CA MET A 238 7.54 -1.81 27.75
C MET A 238 8.87 -1.23 28.26
N VAL A 239 9.36 -0.14 27.67
CA VAL A 239 10.59 0.53 28.13
C VAL A 239 10.35 1.37 29.38
N GLY A 240 9.16 1.97 29.50
CA GLY A 240 8.81 2.94 30.53
C GLY A 240 8.74 4.35 29.96
N LEU A 241 7.59 5.01 30.17
CA LEU A 241 7.30 6.33 29.61
C LEU A 241 8.25 7.42 30.12
N ASP A 242 8.72 7.30 31.37
CA ASP A 242 9.70 8.19 31.98
C ASP A 242 11.06 8.10 31.29
N LEU A 243 11.57 6.88 31.07
CA LEU A 243 12.83 6.66 30.37
C LEU A 243 12.75 7.10 28.90
N VAL A 244 11.66 6.77 28.21
CA VAL A 244 11.44 7.22 26.83
C VAL A 244 11.41 8.74 26.76
N LYS A 245 10.73 9.41 27.71
CA LYS A 245 10.71 10.87 27.79
C LYS A 245 12.13 11.42 27.99
N SER A 246 12.91 10.88 28.92
CA SER A 246 14.29 11.35 29.17
C SER A 246 15.17 11.24 27.92
N VAL A 247 15.04 10.16 27.15
CA VAL A 247 15.76 10.02 25.87
C VAL A 247 15.23 11.00 24.83
N GLN A 248 13.92 11.21 24.74
CA GLN A 248 13.33 12.17 23.80
C GLN A 248 13.76 13.61 24.09
N ASP A 249 13.77 14.02 25.36
CA ASP A 249 14.20 15.37 25.77
C ASP A 249 15.67 15.64 25.34
N TYR A 250 16.49 14.60 25.25
CA TYR A 250 17.89 14.69 24.82
C TYR A 250 18.05 14.61 23.28
N VAL A 251 17.37 13.67 22.62
CA VAL A 251 17.57 13.37 21.19
C VAL A 251 16.77 14.27 20.26
N LEU A 252 15.50 14.56 20.59
CA LEU A 252 14.61 15.31 19.68
C LEU A 252 15.12 16.71 19.29
N PRO A 253 15.79 17.47 20.17
CA PRO A 253 16.36 18.78 19.80
C PRO A 253 17.38 18.72 18.66
N ASP A 254 18.08 17.60 18.48
CA ASP A 254 19.12 17.42 17.46
C ASP A 254 18.59 16.80 16.15
N LEU A 255 17.38 16.20 16.18
CA LEU A 255 16.78 15.60 14.99
C LEU A 255 16.48 16.64 13.90
N ASN A 256 16.52 16.19 12.65
CA ASN A 256 16.20 17.03 11.52
C ASN A 256 14.73 17.45 11.53
N THR A 257 14.49 18.75 11.38
CA THR A 257 13.15 19.36 11.33
C THR A 257 12.81 20.00 9.98
N HIS A 258 13.63 19.78 8.94
CA HIS A 258 13.43 20.41 7.64
C HIS A 258 12.06 20.03 7.05
N PRO A 259 11.27 21.00 6.55
CA PRO A 259 9.88 20.75 6.14
C PRO A 259 9.75 20.11 4.74
N GLY A 260 10.82 20.08 3.96
CA GLY A 260 10.85 19.52 2.61
C GLY A 260 11.96 18.49 2.42
N ALA A 261 12.14 18.03 1.18
CA ALA A 261 13.26 17.17 0.80
C ALA A 261 14.61 17.85 1.12
N LEU A 262 15.55 17.08 1.68
CA LEU A 262 16.88 17.58 2.03
C LEU A 262 17.74 17.83 0.78
N PRO A 263 18.70 18.78 0.79
CA PRO A 263 19.55 19.09 -0.37
C PRO A 263 20.27 17.89 -0.98
N ILE A 264 20.61 16.87 -0.17
CA ILE A 264 21.23 15.62 -0.65
C ILE A 264 20.39 14.90 -1.71
N HIS A 265 19.06 15.06 -1.71
CA HIS A 265 18.22 14.54 -2.79
C HIS A 265 18.53 15.17 -4.13
N ASN A 266 18.59 16.51 -4.17
CA ASN A 266 18.83 17.25 -5.40
C ASN A 266 20.23 16.93 -5.94
N GLN A 267 21.23 16.84 -5.07
CA GLN A 267 22.59 16.44 -5.44
C GLN A 267 22.63 15.07 -6.13
N LYS A 268 21.93 14.06 -5.58
CA LYS A 268 21.83 12.73 -6.20
C LYS A 268 21.12 12.79 -7.56
N ILE A 269 20.04 13.56 -7.66
CA ILE A 269 19.28 13.70 -8.91
C ILE A 269 20.10 14.40 -9.99
N GLU A 270 20.77 15.50 -9.66
CA GLU A 270 21.63 16.28 -10.54
C GLU A 270 22.83 15.46 -11.02
N ALA A 271 23.35 14.56 -10.18
CA ALA A 271 24.40 13.60 -10.54
C ALA A 271 23.90 12.40 -11.39
N GLY A 272 22.60 12.32 -11.68
CA GLY A 272 22.01 11.17 -12.40
C GLY A 272 21.91 9.89 -11.56
N GLU A 273 22.12 9.96 -10.25
CA GLU A 273 22.09 8.84 -9.30
C GLU A 273 20.66 8.59 -8.81
N LEU A 274 19.80 8.13 -9.72
CA LEU A 274 18.35 7.96 -9.52
C LEU A 274 17.93 6.59 -8.94
N GLY A 275 18.88 5.82 -8.40
CA GLY A 275 18.66 4.50 -7.82
C GLY A 275 18.79 3.36 -8.84
N VAL A 276 17.97 2.31 -8.69
CA VAL A 276 18.04 1.09 -9.52
C VAL A 276 18.02 1.40 -11.02
N LYS A 277 17.20 2.38 -11.46
CA LYS A 277 17.02 2.70 -12.89
C LYS A 277 18.25 3.32 -13.55
N SER A 278 19.19 3.85 -12.76
CA SER A 278 20.47 4.40 -13.22
C SER A 278 21.66 3.59 -12.74
N GLY A 279 21.44 2.42 -12.13
CA GLY A 279 22.50 1.58 -11.55
C GLY A 279 23.14 2.13 -10.27
N LYS A 280 22.73 3.30 -9.79
CA LYS A 280 23.31 3.95 -8.59
C LYS A 280 22.36 4.99 -7.98
N GLY A 281 22.33 5.06 -6.65
CA GLY A 281 21.65 6.10 -5.87
C GLY A 281 22.42 6.41 -4.59
N PHE A 282 21.78 6.24 -3.42
CA PHE A 282 22.51 6.16 -2.15
C PHE A 282 23.37 4.90 -2.02
N LEU A 283 22.99 3.84 -2.75
CA LEU A 283 23.70 2.55 -2.84
C LEU A 283 24.00 2.25 -4.31
N ASP A 284 25.00 1.40 -4.55
CA ASP A 284 25.26 0.84 -5.89
C ASP A 284 24.25 -0.26 -6.25
N TRP A 285 23.83 -0.31 -7.51
CA TRP A 285 22.85 -1.26 -8.04
C TRP A 285 23.40 -1.97 -9.29
N PRO A 286 24.42 -2.84 -9.16
CA PRO A 286 24.84 -3.70 -10.25
C PRO A 286 23.70 -4.63 -10.70
N GLU A 287 23.82 -5.12 -11.94
CA GLU A 287 22.85 -6.03 -12.55
C GLU A 287 22.51 -7.22 -11.62
N GLY A 288 21.22 -7.54 -11.50
CA GLY A 288 20.72 -8.63 -10.64
C GLY A 288 20.58 -8.30 -9.15
N LYS A 289 21.19 -7.22 -8.64
CA LYS A 289 21.07 -6.86 -7.21
C LYS A 289 19.63 -6.52 -6.82
N ALA A 290 18.90 -5.80 -7.68
CA ALA A 290 17.53 -5.38 -7.40
C ALA A 290 16.56 -6.58 -7.35
N GLU A 291 16.73 -7.54 -8.27
CA GLU A 291 16.00 -8.81 -8.32
C GLU A 291 16.29 -9.63 -7.07
N SER A 292 17.56 -9.75 -6.68
CA SER A 292 17.98 -10.45 -5.47
C SER A 292 17.38 -9.83 -4.20
N VAL A 293 17.38 -8.50 -4.08
CA VAL A 293 16.76 -7.79 -2.94
C VAL A 293 15.25 -8.04 -2.89
N ARG A 294 14.54 -7.92 -4.03
CA ARG A 294 13.09 -8.19 -4.09
C ARG A 294 12.77 -9.64 -3.72
N ARG A 295 13.53 -10.60 -4.25
CA ARG A 295 13.37 -12.02 -3.92
C ARG A 295 13.57 -12.29 -2.42
N ARG A 296 14.62 -11.73 -1.81
CA ARG A 296 14.86 -11.88 -0.35
C ARG A 296 13.74 -11.28 0.47
N ARG A 297 13.25 -10.08 0.11
CA ARG A 297 12.09 -9.45 0.75
C ARG A 297 10.87 -10.36 0.69
N ASP A 298 10.53 -10.84 -0.51
CA ASP A 298 9.32 -11.64 -0.73
C ASP A 298 9.39 -12.97 0.02
N LEU A 299 10.54 -13.66 0.01
CA LEU A 299 10.76 -14.88 0.78
C LEU A 299 10.60 -14.64 2.29
N PHE A 300 11.18 -13.55 2.82
CA PHE A 300 11.04 -13.20 4.23
C PHE A 300 9.56 -12.99 4.60
N ILE A 301 8.82 -12.23 3.79
CA ILE A 301 7.39 -11.98 4.03
C ILE A 301 6.59 -13.29 3.95
N ILE A 302 6.86 -14.14 2.95
CA ILE A 302 6.17 -15.44 2.79
C ILE A 302 6.36 -16.30 4.04
N GLU A 303 7.59 -16.48 4.51
CA GLU A 303 7.87 -17.29 5.70
C GLU A 303 7.24 -16.70 6.96
N PHE A 304 7.31 -15.37 7.11
CA PHE A 304 6.62 -14.68 8.20
C PHE A 304 5.10 -14.94 8.19
N LEU A 305 4.44 -14.81 7.04
CA LEU A 305 3.00 -15.06 6.90
C LEU A 305 2.63 -16.52 7.18
N LYS A 306 3.47 -17.49 6.81
CA LYS A 306 3.27 -18.90 7.17
C LYS A 306 3.28 -19.10 8.68
N LEU A 307 4.25 -18.49 9.37
CA LEU A 307 4.37 -18.59 10.81
C LEU A 307 3.18 -17.93 11.53
N GLN A 308 2.72 -16.76 11.06
CA GLN A 308 1.52 -16.12 11.59
C GLN A 308 0.28 -17.01 11.42
N ARG A 309 0.07 -17.60 10.23
CA ARG A 309 -1.07 -18.49 9.98
C ARG A 309 -1.03 -19.79 10.78
N ALA A 310 0.17 -20.20 11.20
CA ALA A 310 0.35 -21.32 12.12
C ALA A 310 0.14 -20.94 13.59
N GLY A 311 -0.28 -19.71 13.89
CA GLY A 311 -0.52 -19.21 15.25
C GLY A 311 0.76 -19.10 16.09
N ARG A 312 1.93 -18.96 15.46
CA ARG A 312 3.23 -18.95 16.16
C ARG A 312 3.65 -17.57 16.67
N PHE A 313 2.87 -16.53 16.37
CA PHE A 313 3.15 -15.13 16.70
C PHE A 313 1.91 -14.37 17.21
N ASP A 314 0.83 -15.09 17.55
CA ASP A 314 -0.37 -14.52 18.18
C ASP A 314 -0.22 -14.44 19.71
#